data_AF-A0A8S1LRP8-F1
#
_entry.id   AF-A0A8S1LRP8-F1
#
_cell.length_a   1.000
_cell.length_b   1.000
_cell.length_c   1.000
_cell.angle_alpha   90.00
_cell.angle_beta   90.00
_cell.angle_gamma   90.00
#
_symmetry.space_group_name_H-M   'P 1'
#
loop_
_entity.id
_entity.type
_entity.pdbx_description
1 polymer ?
#
loop_
_entity_poly.entity_id
_entity_poly.type
_entity_poly.pdbx_seq_one_letter_code
_entity_poly.pdbx_strand_id
1 'polypeptide(L)'
;MSKQPEYILDSYKVPYYLQDSCVDEYVYYQQCLRHNPRFFENKLIHSLPFASALSNCAKKQQIFVRCQEYRERELFEEMRKIYVESVRKGEER
;
A
#
# COMPACT_ATOMS: atom_id res chain seq x y z
N MET A 1 -2.97 6.56 15.38
CA MET A 1 -2.72 5.54 14.35
C MET A 1 -2.60 4.21 15.07
N SER A 2 -3.49 3.27 14.79
CA SER A 2 -3.28 1.89 15.25
C SER A 2 -2.07 1.36 14.51
N LYS A 3 -1.16 0.66 15.19
CA LYS A 3 -0.09 -0.09 14.56
C LYS A 3 -0.47 -1.56 14.71
N GLN A 4 -0.47 -2.34 13.62
CA GLN A 4 -0.57 -3.79 13.77
C GLN A 4 0.52 -4.29 14.72
N PRO A 5 0.20 -5.21 15.65
CA PRO A 5 1.19 -5.78 16.53
C PRO A 5 2.21 -6.62 15.74
N GLU A 6 3.46 -6.69 16.24
CA GLU A 6 4.60 -7.29 15.54
C GLU A 6 4.34 -8.73 15.09
N TYR A 7 3.66 -9.54 15.92
CA TYR A 7 3.32 -10.92 15.58
C TYR A 7 2.44 -11.03 14.31
N ILE A 8 1.60 -10.02 14.03
CA ILE A 8 0.80 -9.98 12.80
C ILE A 8 1.73 -9.69 11.62
N LEU A 9 2.63 -8.71 11.74
CA LEU A 9 3.58 -8.36 10.68
C LEU A 9 4.45 -9.57 10.30
N ASP A 10 4.93 -10.30 11.30
CA ASP A 10 5.71 -11.52 11.11
C ASP A 10 4.90 -12.64 10.46
N SER A 11 3.67 -12.87 10.92
CA SER A 11 2.80 -13.91 10.37
C SER A 11 2.45 -13.68 8.90
N TYR A 12 2.36 -12.40 8.48
CA TYR A 12 2.11 -11.99 7.09
C TYR A 12 3.41 -11.75 6.31
N LYS A 13 4.58 -11.93 6.94
CA LYS A 13 5.91 -11.68 6.36
C LYS A 13 5.98 -10.32 5.68
N VAL A 14 5.50 -9.28 6.37
CA VAL A 14 5.45 -7.93 5.83
C VAL A 14 6.88 -7.40 5.64
N PRO A 15 7.28 -7.02 4.41
CA PRO A 15 8.61 -6.47 4.17
C PRO A 15 8.87 -5.21 4.98
N TYR A 16 10.08 -5.04 5.49
CA TYR A 16 10.45 -3.90 6.33
C TYR A 16 10.15 -2.53 5.66
N TYR A 17 10.35 -2.40 4.35
CA TYR A 17 10.07 -1.18 3.60
C TYR A 17 8.57 -0.82 3.48
N LEU A 18 7.67 -1.73 3.89
CA LEU A 18 6.23 -1.52 3.97
C LEU A 18 5.74 -1.41 5.43
N GLN A 19 6.63 -1.46 6.41
CA GLN A 19 6.29 -1.27 7.83
C GLN A 19 6.23 0.23 8.18
N ASP A 20 5.45 0.96 7.40
CA ASP A 20 5.27 2.41 7.49
C ASP A 20 3.81 2.77 7.84
N SER A 21 3.39 4.00 7.53
CA SER A 21 2.02 4.47 7.74
C SER A 21 0.96 3.68 6.95
N CYS A 22 1.34 2.94 5.91
CA CYS A 22 0.45 2.14 5.05
C CYS A 22 0.45 0.64 5.39
N VAL A 23 1.12 0.25 6.47
CA VAL A 23 1.29 -1.16 6.86
C VAL A 23 -0.04 -1.86 7.14
N ASP A 24 -0.99 -1.14 7.73
CA ASP A 24 -2.30 -1.66 8.12
C ASP A 24 -3.09 -2.08 6.87
N GLU A 25 -3.11 -1.22 5.85
CA GLU A 25 -3.78 -1.43 4.57
C GLU A 25 -3.19 -2.62 3.82
N TYR A 26 -1.86 -2.77 3.86
CA TYR A 26 -1.17 -3.93 3.31
C TYR A 26 -1.59 -5.22 4.03
N VAL A 27 -1.58 -5.22 5.36
CA VAL A 27 -2.00 -6.38 6.16
C VAL A 27 -3.45 -6.75 5.89
N TYR A 28 -4.36 -5.77 5.79
CA TYR A 28 -5.77 -6.04 5.47
C TYR A 28 -5.94 -6.64 4.07
N TYR A 29 -5.15 -6.18 3.09
CA TYR A 29 -5.16 -6.77 1.75
C TYR A 29 -4.66 -8.23 1.79
N GLN A 30 -3.54 -8.50 2.47
CA GLN A 30 -2.99 -9.85 2.61
C GLN A 30 -3.91 -10.81 3.37
N GLN A 31 -4.56 -10.33 4.43
CA GLN A 31 -5.61 -11.07 5.14
C GLN A 31 -6.72 -11.48 4.17
N CYS A 32 -7.19 -10.56 3.34
CA CYS A 32 -8.25 -10.84 2.38
C CYS A 32 -7.84 -11.92 1.36
N LEU A 33 -6.63 -11.85 0.83
CA LEU A 33 -6.09 -12.85 -0.09
C LEU A 33 -5.94 -14.24 0.54
N ARG A 34 -5.52 -14.31 1.81
CA ARG A 34 -5.41 -15.60 2.53
C ARG A 34 -6.76 -16.24 2.80
N HIS A 35 -7.79 -15.45 3.10
CA HIS A 35 -9.15 -15.95 3.35
C HIS A 35 -9.91 -16.27 2.07
N ASN A 36 -9.53 -15.68 0.94
CA ASN A 36 -10.15 -15.90 -0.37
C ASN A 36 -9.10 -16.42 -1.38
N PRO A 37 -8.60 -17.66 -1.23
CA PRO A 37 -7.63 -18.21 -2.15
C PRO A 37 -8.23 -18.26 -3.57
N ARG A 38 -7.45 -17.81 -4.56
CA ARG A 38 -7.79 -17.69 -6.01
C ARG A 38 -8.48 -18.91 -6.63
N PHE A 39 -8.46 -20.07 -5.97
CA PHE A 39 -9.11 -21.31 -6.39
C PHE A 39 -10.63 -21.20 -6.50
N PHE A 40 -11.28 -20.39 -5.65
CA PHE A 40 -12.74 -20.15 -5.74
C PHE A 40 -13.11 -18.97 -6.66
N GLU A 41 -12.19 -18.02 -6.86
CA GLU A 41 -12.44 -16.85 -7.71
C GLU A 41 -12.44 -17.22 -9.21
N ASN A 42 -11.58 -18.11 -9.67
CA ASN A 42 -11.37 -18.34 -11.11
C ASN A 42 -12.55 -18.97 -11.87
N LYS A 43 -13.53 -19.62 -11.23
CA LYS A 43 -14.64 -20.26 -11.96
C LYS A 43 -15.92 -19.41 -12.05
N LEU A 44 -16.10 -18.43 -11.17
CA LEU A 44 -17.33 -17.62 -11.11
C LEU A 44 -17.09 -16.13 -11.37
N ILE A 45 -15.88 -15.63 -11.12
CA ILE A 45 -15.54 -14.20 -11.28
C ILE A 45 -15.22 -13.89 -12.75
N HIS A 46 -14.51 -14.77 -13.47
CA HIS A 46 -14.22 -14.53 -14.90
C HIS A 46 -15.44 -14.63 -15.82
N SER A 47 -16.56 -15.19 -15.34
CA SER A 47 -17.83 -15.26 -16.09
C SER A 47 -18.73 -14.04 -15.93
N LEU A 48 -18.37 -13.07 -15.08
CA LEU A 48 -19.19 -11.90 -14.79
C LEU A 48 -18.44 -10.62 -15.16
N PRO A 49 -18.98 -9.76 -16.05
CA PRO A 49 -18.24 -8.65 -16.66
C PRO A 49 -17.87 -7.49 -15.71
N PHE A 50 -18.02 -7.65 -14.39
CA PHE A 50 -17.64 -6.67 -13.36
C PHE A 50 -17.10 -7.30 -12.08
N ALA A 51 -16.79 -8.60 -12.07
CA ALA A 51 -16.52 -9.29 -10.80
C ALA A 51 -15.17 -8.92 -10.17
N SER A 52 -14.22 -8.40 -10.96
CA SER A 52 -12.99 -7.79 -10.43
C SER A 52 -13.26 -6.51 -9.63
N ALA A 53 -14.36 -5.80 -9.90
CA ALA A 53 -14.81 -4.64 -9.12
C ALA A 53 -15.61 -5.03 -7.87
N LEU A 54 -16.04 -6.29 -7.76
CA LEU A 54 -16.90 -6.79 -6.68
C LEU A 54 -16.15 -7.61 -5.62
N SER A 55 -14.88 -7.96 -5.83
CA SER A 55 -14.13 -8.66 -4.78
C SER A 55 -13.75 -7.70 -3.66
N ASN A 56 -14.11 -8.05 -2.42
CA ASN A 56 -13.75 -7.26 -1.23
C ASN A 56 -12.23 -7.03 -1.12
N CYS A 57 -11.43 -7.92 -1.72
CA CYS A 57 -9.97 -7.80 -1.76
C CYS A 57 -9.50 -6.74 -2.76
N ALA A 58 -10.17 -6.56 -3.91
CA ALA A 58 -9.85 -5.51 -4.87
C ALA A 58 -10.03 -4.11 -4.27
N LYS A 59 -11.09 -3.90 -3.47
CA LYS A 59 -11.28 -2.65 -2.74
C LYS A 59 -10.15 -2.37 -1.75
N LYS A 60 -9.72 -3.40 -0.99
CA LYS A 60 -8.58 -3.28 -0.05
C LYS A 60 -7.26 -3.02 -0.77
N GLN A 61 -7.07 -3.64 -1.93
CA GLN A 61 -5.92 -3.36 -2.80
C GLN A 61 -5.90 -1.89 -3.24
N GLN A 62 -7.03 -1.34 -3.69
CA GLN A 62 -7.11 0.06 -4.10
C GLN A 62 -6.80 1.03 -2.96
N ILE A 63 -7.22 0.72 -1.74
CA ILE A 63 -6.91 1.54 -0.56
C ILE A 63 -5.40 1.52 -0.28
N PHE A 64 -4.79 0.34 -0.28
CA PHE A 64 -3.34 0.21 -0.11
C PHE A 64 -2.55 0.99 -1.19
N VAL A 65 -2.96 0.86 -2.47
CA VAL A 65 -2.33 1.59 -3.58
C VAL A 65 -2.42 3.10 -3.39
N ARG A 66 -3.59 3.64 -3.01
CA ARG A 66 -3.72 5.07 -2.72
C ARG A 66 -2.83 5.54 -1.57
N CYS A 67 -2.66 4.71 -0.54
CA CYS A 67 -1.75 5.04 0.56
C CYS A 67 -0.29 5.11 0.07
N GLN A 68 0.12 4.16 -0.77
CA GLN A 68 1.46 4.17 -1.38
C GLN A 68 1.68 5.38 -2.28
N GLU A 69 0.70 5.74 -3.12
CA GLU A 69 0.76 6.94 -3.97
C GLU A 69 0.89 8.23 -3.14
N TYR A 70 0.18 8.32 -2.01
CA TYR A 70 0.29 9.46 -1.11
C TYR A 70 1.68 9.53 -0.47
N ARG A 71 2.20 8.39 0.00
CA ARG A 71 3.56 8.26 0.56
C ARG A 71 4.63 8.71 -0.44
N GLU A 72 4.53 8.27 -1.69
CA GLU A 72 5.48 8.64 -2.74
C GLU A 72 5.45 10.14 -3.05
N ARG A 73 4.25 10.75 -3.03
CA ARG A 73 4.11 12.21 -3.22
C ARG A 73 4.74 13.00 -2.07
N GLU A 74 4.54 12.58 -0.83
CA GLU A 74 5.15 13.25 0.32
C GLU A 74 6.68 13.18 0.26
N LEU A 75 7.22 11.99 -0.02
CA LEU A 75 8.66 11.80 -0.23
C LEU A 75 9.21 12.69 -1.35
N PHE A 76 8.48 12.79 -2.47
CA PHE A 76 8.87 13.64 -3.58
C PHE A 76 8.90 15.13 -3.19
N GLU A 77 7.90 15.61 -2.46
CA GLU A 77 7.85 17.01 -2.00
C GLU A 77 8.94 17.32 -0.96
N GLU A 78 9.28 16.38 -0.07
CA GLU A 78 10.41 16.53 0.85
C GLU A 78 11.74 16.64 0.09
N MET A 79 11.97 15.75 -0.88
CA MET A 79 13.17 15.78 -1.73
C MET A 79 13.26 17.08 -2.53
N ARG A 80 12.13 17.57 -3.04
CA ARG A 80 12.06 18.85 -3.75
C ARG A 80 12.44 20.03 -2.85
N LYS A 81 11.97 20.07 -1.60
CA LYS A 81 12.33 21.13 -0.64
C LYS A 81 13.83 21.15 -0.36
N ILE A 82 14.41 19.98 -0.09
CA ILE A 82 15.86 19.84 0.15
C ILE A 82 16.65 20.34 -1.06
N TYR A 83 16.25 19.96 -2.27
CA TYR A 83 16.88 20.41 -3.49
C TYR A 83 16.84 21.93 -3.63
N VAL A 84 15.67 22.55 -3.49
CA VAL A 84 15.52 24.01 -3.60
C VAL A 84 16.37 24.75 -2.56
N GLU A 85 16.42 24.28 -1.31
CA GLU A 85 17.30 24.87 -0.30
C GLU A 85 18.78 24.76 -0.64
N SER A 86 19.20 23.63 -1.23
CA SER A 86 20.59 23.41 -1.63
C SER A 86 21.01 24.35 -2.75
N VAL A 87 20.12 24.59 -3.73
CA VAL A 87 20.35 25.54 -4.83
C VAL A 87 20.45 26.96 -4.27
N ARG A 88 19.50 27.36 -3.40
CA ARG A 88 19.50 28.71 -2.81
C ARG A 88 20.79 29.00 -2.03
N LYS A 89 21.27 28.03 -1.24
CA LYS A 89 22.54 28.15 -0.49
C LYS A 89 23.77 28.15 -1.40
N GLY A 90 23.67 27.55 -2.60
CA GLY A 90 24.72 27.56 -3.61
C GLY A 90 24.83 28.89 -4.36
N GLU A 91 23.71 29.59 -4.56
CA GLU A 91 23.65 30.91 -5.20
C GLU A 91 24.10 32.07 -4.27
N GLU A 92 24.08 31.86 -2.95
CA GLU A 92 24.55 32.82 -1.94
C GLU A 92 26.09 32.79 -1.72
N ARG A 93 26.83 31.97 -2.46
CA ARG A 93 28.31 31.86 -2.43
C ARG A 93 28.95 32.40 -3.70
#